data_AF-A0A848EL26-F1
#
_entry.id   AF-A0A848EL26-F1
#
_cell.length_a   1.000
_cell.length_b   1.000
_cell.length_c   1.000
_cell.angle_alpha   90.00
_cell.angle_beta   90.00
_cell.angle_gamma   90.00
#
_symmetry.space_group_name_H-M   'P 1'
#
loop_
_entity.id
_entity.type
_entity.pdbx_description
1 polymer ?
#
loop_
_entity_poly.entity_id
_entity_poly.type
_entity_poly.pdbx_seq_one_letter_code
_entity_poly.pdbx_strand_id
1 'polypeptide(L)'
;MPQPLMPKATAVWLIDKTSLSFEQIAEFVNMHPLEIQAIADGEVAQGIVGFDPVASGQLTREEILRCEADPAARLRLQESSIVLPKQRAKGGRYTPVSKRNDRPDGIAWLLRNYPSLPDPVIAKLLGTTKDTIAKVRDRTHWNSANIKPRDPVILGLCTQGDLNAIVAAHGAAPADLPPAEDAA
;
A
#
# COMPACT_ATOMS: atom_id res chain seq x y z
N MET A 1 -16.39 17.03 -1.82
CA MET A 1 -17.11 16.25 -2.85
C MET A 1 -16.10 15.40 -3.61
N PRO A 2 -16.47 14.27 -4.21
CA PRO A 2 -15.57 13.48 -5.05
C PRO A 2 -15.07 14.33 -6.22
N GLN A 3 -13.76 14.38 -6.41
CA GLN A 3 -13.09 15.22 -7.41
C GLN A 3 -12.65 14.34 -8.60
N PRO A 4 -12.73 14.85 -9.85
CA PRO A 4 -12.18 14.15 -11.00
C PRO A 4 -10.66 13.96 -10.87
N LEU A 5 -10.14 12.90 -11.49
CA LEU A 5 -8.76 12.42 -11.28
C LEU A 5 -7.68 13.42 -11.74
N MET A 6 -8.00 14.28 -12.72
CA MET A 6 -7.13 15.37 -13.21
C MET A 6 -7.91 16.68 -13.30
N PRO A 7 -8.10 17.42 -12.19
CA PRO A 7 -9.04 18.55 -12.13
C PRO A 7 -8.74 19.66 -13.15
N LYS A 8 -7.49 20.11 -13.26
CA LYS A 8 -7.09 21.17 -14.20
C LYS A 8 -7.21 20.76 -15.66
N ALA A 9 -6.77 19.55 -16.00
CA ALA A 9 -6.86 19.05 -17.37
C ALA A 9 -8.32 18.75 -17.77
N THR A 10 -9.15 18.30 -16.81
CA THR A 10 -10.59 18.11 -17.02
C THR A 10 -11.29 19.45 -17.23
N ALA A 11 -10.92 20.49 -16.48
CA ALA A 11 -11.43 21.84 -16.68
C ALA A 11 -11.09 22.38 -18.08
N VAL A 12 -9.83 22.23 -18.54
CA VAL A 12 -9.42 22.61 -19.91
C VAL A 12 -10.28 21.92 -20.96
N TRP A 13 -10.53 20.62 -20.80
CA TRP A 13 -11.36 19.85 -21.73
C TRP A 13 -12.82 20.31 -21.70
N LEU A 14 -13.40 20.52 -20.51
CA LEU A 14 -14.78 20.96 -20.36
C LEU A 14 -15.00 22.36 -20.95
N ILE A 15 -14.06 23.28 -20.75
CA ILE A 15 -14.12 24.63 -21.34
C ILE A 15 -14.09 24.56 -22.88
N ASP A 16 -13.25 23.70 -23.46
CA ASP A 16 -13.08 23.61 -24.92
C ASP A 16 -14.17 22.78 -25.62
N LYS A 17 -14.75 21.78 -24.94
CA LYS A 17 -15.65 20.79 -25.56
C LYS A 17 -17.11 20.87 -25.14
N THR A 18 -17.45 21.77 -24.21
CA THR A 18 -18.82 21.92 -23.69
C THR A 18 -19.22 23.40 -23.60
N SER A 19 -20.52 23.65 -23.46
CA SER A 19 -21.13 24.97 -23.25
C SER A 19 -21.48 25.24 -21.79
N LEU A 20 -20.87 24.50 -20.86
CA LEU A 20 -21.10 24.64 -19.42
C LEU A 20 -20.62 25.98 -18.89
N SER A 21 -21.29 26.47 -17.84
CA SER A 21 -20.87 27.70 -17.18
C SER A 21 -19.61 27.50 -16.34
N PHE A 22 -18.83 28.57 -16.15
CA PHE A 22 -17.62 28.50 -15.32
C PHE A 22 -17.91 28.07 -13.88
N GLU A 23 -19.09 28.40 -13.33
CA GLU A 23 -19.53 27.94 -12.01
C GLU A 23 -19.77 26.43 -11.98
N GLN A 24 -20.39 25.86 -13.02
CA GLN A 24 -20.63 24.42 -13.11
C GLN A 24 -19.32 23.64 -13.20
N ILE A 25 -18.37 24.13 -14.00
CA ILE A 25 -17.04 23.53 -14.12
C ILE A 25 -16.27 23.66 -12.80
N ALA A 26 -16.26 24.85 -12.21
CA ALA A 26 -15.62 25.15 -10.93
C ALA A 26 -16.07 24.22 -9.80
N GLU A 27 -17.38 24.00 -9.68
CA GLU A 27 -17.94 23.10 -8.67
C GLU A 27 -17.54 21.64 -8.93
N PHE A 28 -17.56 21.21 -10.19
CA PHE A 28 -17.20 19.83 -10.56
C PHE A 28 -15.72 19.51 -10.32
N VAL A 29 -14.81 20.41 -10.72
CA VAL A 29 -13.36 20.23 -10.51
C VAL A 29 -12.88 20.73 -9.15
N ASN A 30 -13.77 21.30 -8.33
CA ASN A 30 -13.49 21.92 -7.03
C ASN A 30 -12.37 22.97 -7.09
N MET A 31 -12.53 23.94 -8.00
CA MET A 31 -11.65 25.10 -8.19
C MET A 31 -12.48 26.39 -8.12
N HIS A 32 -11.85 27.53 -7.85
CA HIS A 32 -12.59 28.80 -7.86
C HIS A 32 -12.99 29.19 -9.30
N PRO A 33 -14.19 29.78 -9.55
CA PRO A 33 -14.59 30.21 -10.89
C PRO A 33 -13.57 31.13 -11.59
N LEU A 34 -12.87 31.97 -10.83
CA LEU A 34 -11.78 32.81 -11.35
C LEU A 34 -10.58 32.01 -11.89
N GLU A 35 -10.29 30.84 -11.30
CA GLU A 35 -9.25 29.96 -11.83
C GLU A 35 -9.71 29.31 -13.14
N ILE A 36 -10.99 28.96 -13.26
CA ILE A 36 -11.58 28.44 -14.51
C ILE A 36 -11.55 29.51 -15.60
N GLN A 37 -11.85 30.76 -15.24
CA GLN A 37 -11.73 31.89 -16.14
C GLN A 37 -10.28 32.10 -16.60
N ALA A 38 -9.31 32.10 -15.68
CA ALA A 38 -7.89 32.22 -16.03
C ALA A 38 -7.36 31.04 -16.88
N ILE A 39 -7.99 29.86 -16.79
CA ILE A 39 -7.73 28.72 -17.68
C ILE A 39 -8.32 28.99 -19.07
N ALA A 40 -9.56 29.51 -19.15
CA ALA A 40 -10.21 29.88 -20.40
C ALA A 40 -9.45 31.00 -21.13
N ASP A 41 -8.92 31.96 -20.39
CA ASP A 41 -8.09 33.07 -20.90
C ASP A 41 -6.67 32.61 -21.29
N GLY A 42 -6.31 31.36 -20.98
CA GLY A 42 -5.03 30.76 -21.35
C GLY A 42 -3.85 31.25 -20.51
N GLU A 43 -4.08 31.77 -19.30
CA GLU A 43 -3.01 32.26 -18.40
C GLU A 43 -2.41 31.14 -17.53
N VAL A 44 -3.24 30.24 -17.01
CA VAL A 44 -2.84 29.26 -15.97
C VAL A 44 -2.57 27.85 -16.54
N ALA A 45 -3.12 27.52 -17.70
CA ALA A 45 -3.10 26.18 -18.27
C ALA A 45 -2.26 26.05 -19.56
N GLN A 46 -1.35 26.98 -19.84
CA GLN A 46 -0.49 26.89 -21.02
C GLN A 46 0.30 25.57 -21.03
N GLY A 47 0.05 24.75 -22.04
CA GLY A 47 0.70 23.44 -22.21
C GLY A 47 0.00 22.25 -21.52
N ILE A 48 -1.14 22.45 -20.84
CA ILE A 48 -1.94 21.35 -20.30
C ILE A 48 -2.83 20.79 -21.41
N VAL A 49 -2.64 19.51 -21.75
CA VAL A 49 -3.52 18.79 -22.67
C VAL A 49 -4.82 18.45 -21.94
N GLY A 50 -5.97 18.79 -22.53
CA GLY A 50 -7.28 18.50 -21.97
C GLY A 50 -7.49 17.00 -21.73
N PHE A 51 -7.98 16.64 -20.55
CA PHE A 51 -8.30 15.27 -20.18
C PHE A 51 -9.80 15.02 -20.32
N ASP A 52 -10.18 14.05 -21.14
CA ASP A 52 -11.58 13.75 -21.43
C ASP A 52 -12.25 12.97 -20.27
N PRO A 53 -13.20 13.60 -19.54
CA PRO A 53 -13.91 12.96 -18.44
C PRO A 53 -14.94 11.91 -18.92
N VAL A 54 -15.37 11.98 -20.18
CA VAL A 54 -16.29 11.00 -20.78
C VAL A 54 -15.53 9.75 -21.20
N ALA A 55 -14.41 9.90 -21.88
CA ALA A 55 -13.57 8.76 -22.29
C ALA A 55 -12.99 8.00 -21.08
N SER A 56 -12.74 8.70 -19.96
CA SER A 56 -12.29 8.09 -18.70
C SER A 56 -13.42 7.49 -17.85
N GLY A 57 -14.68 7.63 -18.27
CA GLY A 57 -15.85 7.10 -17.57
C GLY A 57 -16.18 7.83 -16.26
N GLN A 58 -15.71 9.08 -16.10
CA GLN A 58 -16.01 9.93 -14.94
C GLN A 58 -17.31 10.73 -15.12
N LEU A 59 -17.69 11.02 -16.38
CA LEU A 59 -18.93 11.65 -16.77
C LEU A 59 -19.56 10.89 -17.94
N THR A 60 -20.87 11.00 -18.09
CA THR A 60 -21.56 10.56 -19.29
C THR A 60 -21.90 11.75 -20.18
N ARG A 61 -22.12 11.49 -21.48
CA ARG A 61 -22.49 12.56 -22.42
C ARG A 61 -23.87 13.13 -22.11
N GLU A 62 -24.77 12.27 -21.61
CA GLU A 62 -26.11 12.65 -21.18
C GLU A 62 -26.07 13.62 -20.00
N GLU A 63 -25.16 13.39 -19.05
CA GLU A 63 -24.97 14.26 -17.88
C GLU A 63 -24.45 15.65 -18.28
N ILE A 64 -23.53 15.72 -19.25
CA ILE A 64 -23.07 17.00 -19.80
C ILE A 64 -24.24 17.73 -20.47
N LEU A 65 -24.98 17.07 -21.35
CA LEU A 65 -26.13 17.68 -22.06
C LEU A 65 -27.21 18.19 -21.09
N ARG A 66 -27.48 17.46 -20.00
CA ARG A 66 -28.41 17.88 -18.93
C ARG A 66 -27.96 19.19 -18.29
N CYS A 67 -26.67 19.33 -18.01
CA CYS A 67 -26.10 20.52 -17.38
C CYS A 67 -25.91 21.68 -18.37
N GLU A 68 -25.71 21.40 -19.66
CA GLU A 68 -25.69 22.44 -20.71
C GLU A 68 -27.06 23.07 -20.91
N ALA A 69 -28.14 22.31 -20.75
CA ALA A 69 -29.51 22.81 -20.88
C ALA A 69 -29.99 23.64 -19.67
N ASP A 70 -29.36 23.47 -18.50
CA ASP A 70 -29.74 24.15 -17.25
C ASP A 70 -28.50 24.65 -16.49
N PRO A 71 -28.21 25.97 -16.51
CA PRO A 71 -27.08 26.56 -15.78
C PRO A 71 -27.11 26.36 -14.25
N ALA A 72 -28.29 26.09 -13.67
CA ALA A 72 -28.44 25.79 -12.25
C ALA A 72 -28.12 24.32 -11.92
N ALA A 73 -28.12 23.44 -12.91
CA ALA A 73 -27.75 22.05 -12.71
C ALA A 73 -26.25 21.91 -12.40
N ARG A 74 -25.90 20.86 -11.65
CA ARG A 74 -24.52 20.54 -11.26
C ARG A 74 -24.15 19.16 -11.76
N LEU A 75 -22.94 19.05 -12.31
CA LEU A 75 -22.35 17.80 -12.79
C LEU A 75 -22.10 16.86 -11.62
N ARG A 76 -22.41 15.58 -11.80
CA ARG A 76 -22.11 14.53 -10.82
C ARG A 76 -21.13 13.52 -11.39
N LEU A 77 -20.09 13.24 -10.60
CA LEU A 77 -19.12 12.20 -10.94
C LEU A 77 -19.81 10.84 -10.94
N GLN A 78 -19.57 10.06 -11.99
CA GLN A 78 -20.06 8.68 -12.06
C GLN A 78 -19.33 7.84 -11.01
N GLU A 79 -20.09 7.05 -10.23
CA GLU A 79 -19.48 6.07 -9.32
C GLU A 79 -18.77 5.00 -10.14
N SER A 80 -17.44 4.92 -9.97
CA SER A 80 -16.64 3.93 -10.67
C SER A 80 -17.00 2.54 -10.17
N SER A 81 -17.52 1.69 -11.06
CA SER A 81 -17.82 0.28 -10.80
C SER A 81 -16.56 -0.60 -10.69
N ILE A 82 -15.37 0.02 -10.66
CA ILE A 82 -14.09 -0.67 -10.58
C ILE A 82 -13.95 -1.19 -9.15
N VAL A 83 -14.22 -2.49 -8.98
CA VAL A 83 -13.85 -3.24 -7.80
C VAL A 83 -12.33 -3.22 -7.68
N LEU A 84 -11.80 -2.35 -6.82
CA LEU A 84 -10.38 -2.34 -6.49
C LEU A 84 -9.97 -3.75 -6.04
N PRO A 85 -8.94 -4.36 -6.67
CA PRO A 85 -8.44 -5.64 -6.22
C PRO A 85 -8.05 -5.53 -4.74
N LYS A 86 -8.53 -6.45 -3.90
CA LYS A 86 -8.16 -6.50 -2.48
C LYS A 86 -6.64 -6.41 -2.38
N GLN A 87 -6.14 -5.45 -1.60
CA GLN A 87 -4.71 -5.30 -1.38
C GLN A 87 -4.13 -6.65 -0.96
N ARG A 88 -3.20 -7.17 -1.76
CA ARG A 88 -2.50 -8.42 -1.44
C ARG A 88 -1.86 -8.24 -0.06
N ALA A 89 -2.02 -9.24 0.81
CA ALA A 89 -1.39 -9.24 2.12
C ALA A 89 0.09 -8.85 1.96
N LYS A 90 0.55 -7.87 2.77
CA LYS A 90 1.92 -7.34 2.74
C LYS A 90 2.89 -8.50 2.52
N GLY A 91 3.54 -8.52 1.35
CA GLY A 91 4.52 -9.54 1.00
C GLY A 91 5.67 -9.58 2.02
N GLY A 92 6.40 -10.69 2.04
CA GLY A 92 7.54 -10.88 2.95
C GLY A 92 8.45 -9.66 2.98
N ARG A 93 8.75 -9.15 4.17
CA ARG A 93 9.55 -7.94 4.38
C ARG A 93 10.95 -8.18 3.81
N TYR A 94 11.40 -7.30 2.91
CA TYR A 94 12.76 -7.40 2.35
C TYR A 94 13.78 -7.38 3.50
N THR A 95 14.57 -8.46 3.62
CA THR A 95 15.70 -8.49 4.57
C THR A 95 16.96 -7.96 3.88
N PRO A 96 17.57 -6.89 4.38
CA PRO A 96 18.83 -6.36 3.86
C PRO A 96 19.93 -7.43 3.82
N VAL A 97 20.85 -7.32 2.85
CA VAL A 97 21.96 -8.28 2.66
C VAL A 97 22.82 -8.41 3.92
N SER A 98 23.07 -7.31 4.63
CA SER A 98 23.83 -7.27 5.89
C SER A 98 23.25 -8.21 6.95
N LYS A 99 21.92 -8.33 7.02
CA LYS A 99 21.21 -9.14 8.01
C LYS A 99 20.99 -10.59 7.59
N ARG A 100 21.41 -10.98 6.38
CA ARG A 100 21.23 -12.38 5.90
C ARG A 100 22.14 -13.35 6.64
N ASN A 101 23.31 -12.88 7.08
CA ASN A 101 24.25 -13.69 7.86
C ASN A 101 23.74 -13.99 9.28
N ASP A 102 22.91 -13.11 9.85
CA ASP A 102 22.28 -13.29 11.16
C ASP A 102 21.01 -14.15 11.10
N ARG A 103 20.52 -14.46 9.90
CA ARG A 103 19.26 -15.19 9.72
C ARG A 103 19.31 -16.63 10.28
N PRO A 104 20.40 -17.41 10.09
CA PRO A 104 20.55 -18.72 10.73
C PRO A 104 20.51 -18.67 12.26
N ASP A 105 21.04 -17.60 12.87
CA ASP A 105 21.01 -17.38 14.32
C ASP A 105 19.57 -17.18 14.84
N GLY A 106 18.79 -16.38 14.12
CA GLY A 106 17.36 -16.17 14.40
C GLY A 106 16.52 -17.44 14.21
N ILE A 107 16.82 -18.25 13.18
CA ILE A 107 16.16 -19.55 12.96
C ILE A 107 16.46 -20.50 14.12
N ALA A 108 17.74 -20.62 14.51
CA ALA A 108 18.15 -21.49 15.61
C ALA A 108 17.50 -21.09 16.94
N TRP A 109 17.32 -19.78 17.17
CA TRP A 109 16.60 -19.29 18.34
C TRP A 109 15.11 -19.65 18.32
N LEU A 110 14.41 -19.49 17.19
CA LEU A 110 13.00 -19.87 17.08
C LEU A 110 12.81 -21.38 17.27
N LEU A 111 13.66 -22.20 16.66
CA LEU A 111 13.61 -23.67 16.81
C LEU A 111 13.86 -24.12 18.26
N ARG A 112 14.68 -23.38 19.01
CA ARG A 112 14.99 -23.68 20.42
C ARG A 112 13.87 -23.23 21.36
N ASN A 113 13.38 -22.00 21.22
CA ASN A 113 12.44 -21.40 22.17
C ASN A 113 10.97 -21.74 21.85
N TYR A 114 10.66 -21.99 20.58
CA TYR A 114 9.32 -22.28 20.08
C TYR A 114 9.31 -23.50 19.14
N PRO A 115 9.60 -24.71 19.66
CA PRO A 115 9.71 -25.92 18.85
C PRO A 115 8.40 -26.34 18.17
N SER A 116 7.24 -25.87 18.66
CA SER A 116 5.93 -26.12 18.07
C SER A 116 5.59 -25.23 16.87
N LEU A 117 6.43 -24.24 16.53
CA LEU A 117 6.17 -23.36 15.39
C LEU A 117 6.37 -24.08 14.05
N PRO A 118 5.38 -24.04 13.13
CA PRO A 118 5.51 -24.64 11.82
C PRO A 118 6.56 -23.93 10.95
N ASP A 119 7.35 -24.70 10.18
CA ASP A 119 8.35 -24.18 9.24
C ASP A 119 7.80 -23.15 8.23
N PRO A 120 6.57 -23.28 7.67
CA PRO A 120 5.99 -22.25 6.81
C PRO A 120 5.83 -20.88 7.49
N VAL A 121 5.59 -20.87 8.80
CA VAL A 121 5.38 -19.65 9.58
C VAL A 121 6.72 -18.99 9.87
N ILE A 122 7.74 -19.76 10.26
CA ILE A 122 9.12 -19.29 10.42
C ILE A 122 9.66 -18.73 9.11
N ALA A 123 9.40 -19.41 7.99
CA ALA A 123 9.80 -18.99 6.65
C ALA A 123 9.23 -17.61 6.29
N LYS A 124 7.94 -17.39 6.61
CA LYS A 124 7.26 -16.11 6.38
C LYS A 124 7.76 -15.00 7.31
N LEU A 125 8.00 -15.32 8.59
CA LEU A 125 8.46 -14.35 9.60
C LEU A 125 9.87 -13.82 9.28
N LEU A 126 10.81 -14.71 8.97
CA LEU A 126 12.23 -14.34 8.78
C LEU A 126 12.62 -14.12 7.30
N GLY A 127 11.67 -14.28 6.37
CA GLY A 127 11.94 -14.16 4.94
C GLY A 127 12.96 -15.19 4.45
N THR A 128 12.81 -16.44 4.86
CA THR A 128 13.69 -17.57 4.54
C THR A 128 12.95 -18.70 3.82
N THR A 129 13.66 -19.75 3.43
CA THR A 129 13.08 -20.96 2.81
C THR A 129 13.01 -22.11 3.80
N LYS A 130 12.10 -23.07 3.55
CA LYS A 130 11.98 -24.31 4.34
C LYS A 130 13.27 -25.13 4.33
N ASP A 131 13.96 -25.17 3.19
CA ASP A 131 15.27 -25.84 3.06
C ASP A 131 16.32 -25.23 3.99
N THR A 132 16.38 -23.90 4.08
CA THR A 132 17.29 -23.22 5.02
C THR A 132 16.95 -23.55 6.48
N ILE A 133 15.66 -23.63 6.83
CA ILE A 133 15.23 -23.99 8.20
C ILE A 133 15.64 -25.42 8.53
N ALA A 134 15.43 -26.37 7.61
CA ALA A 134 15.84 -27.77 7.77
C ALA A 134 17.36 -27.88 7.95
N LYS A 135 18.15 -27.19 7.11
CA LYS A 135 19.62 -27.17 7.23
C LYS A 135 20.13 -26.64 8.57
N VAL A 136 19.45 -25.64 9.15
CA VAL A 136 19.80 -25.13 10.48
C VAL A 136 19.38 -26.12 11.57
N ARG A 137 18.20 -26.74 11.47
CA ARG A 137 17.72 -27.78 12.38
C ARG A 137 18.66 -28.99 12.43
N ASP A 138 19.07 -29.46 11.25
CA ASP A 138 19.89 -30.66 11.08
C ASP A 138 21.40 -30.36 11.19
N ARG A 139 21.78 -29.10 11.44
CA ARG A 139 23.17 -28.62 11.49
C ARG A 139 23.98 -28.93 10.22
N THR A 140 23.31 -28.96 9.08
CA THR A 140 23.91 -29.18 7.74
C THR A 140 24.09 -27.86 6.95
N HIS A 141 23.75 -26.72 7.55
CA HIS A 141 24.07 -25.41 6.98
C HIS A 141 25.59 -25.22 6.90
N TRP A 142 26.09 -24.59 5.84
CA TRP A 142 27.54 -24.41 5.63
C TRP A 142 28.23 -23.68 6.78
N ASN A 143 27.51 -22.78 7.47
CA ASN A 143 28.01 -22.01 8.60
C ASN A 143 27.63 -22.60 9.98
N SER A 144 27.21 -23.87 10.06
CA SER A 144 26.61 -24.44 11.28
C SER A 144 27.48 -24.32 12.53
N ALA A 145 28.81 -24.37 12.38
CA ALA A 145 29.75 -24.23 13.50
C ALA A 145 29.68 -22.85 14.19
N ASN A 146 29.27 -21.81 13.47
CA ASN A 146 29.24 -20.43 13.98
C ASN A 146 27.83 -19.95 14.36
N ILE A 147 26.80 -20.78 14.14
CA ILE A 147 25.41 -20.40 14.44
C ILE A 147 25.23 -20.28 15.96
N LYS A 148 24.80 -19.11 16.42
CA LYS A 148 24.48 -18.85 17.83
C LYS A 148 23.02 -18.46 17.94
N PRO A 149 22.18 -19.19 18.70
CA PRO A 149 20.78 -18.80 18.88
C PRO A 149 20.66 -17.39 19.46
N ARG A 150 20.13 -16.44 18.67
CA ARG A 150 19.91 -15.04 19.07
C ARG A 150 18.50 -14.60 18.67
N ASP A 151 17.91 -13.74 19.49
CA ASP A 151 16.53 -13.29 19.30
C ASP A 151 16.37 -12.54 17.94
N PRO A 152 15.44 -12.99 17.07
CA PRO A 152 15.23 -12.37 15.76
C PRO A 152 14.68 -10.93 15.82
N VAL A 153 14.08 -10.51 16.94
CA VAL A 153 13.66 -9.12 17.17
C VAL A 153 14.88 -8.23 17.43
N ILE A 154 15.82 -8.69 18.28
CA ILE A 154 17.07 -7.96 18.57
C ILE A 154 17.95 -7.85 17.32
N LEU A 155 18.00 -8.91 16.50
CA LEU A 155 18.66 -8.88 15.19
C LEU A 155 17.92 -7.98 14.18
N GLY A 156 16.70 -7.54 14.50
CA GLY A 156 15.81 -6.76 13.65
C GLY A 156 15.46 -7.47 12.35
N LEU A 157 15.24 -8.79 12.43
CA LEU A 157 14.70 -9.64 11.37
C LEU A 157 13.17 -9.63 11.37
N CYS A 158 12.54 -9.47 12.54
CA CYS A 158 11.10 -9.32 12.71
C CYS A 158 10.78 -8.28 13.78
N THR A 159 9.52 -7.87 13.89
CA THR A 159 9.06 -7.00 14.99
C THR A 159 8.55 -7.83 16.16
N GLN A 160 8.55 -7.25 17.36
CA GLN A 160 7.94 -7.89 18.54
C GLN A 160 6.46 -8.23 18.30
N GLY A 161 5.73 -7.34 17.62
CA GLY A 161 4.33 -7.55 17.28
C GLY A 161 4.11 -8.78 16.38
N ASP A 162 4.96 -8.94 15.35
CA ASP A 162 4.89 -10.10 14.44
C ASP A 162 5.21 -11.41 15.17
N LEU A 163 6.21 -11.40 16.05
CA LEU A 163 6.58 -12.57 16.86
C LEU A 163 5.45 -12.97 17.80
N ASN A 164 4.92 -12.01 18.57
CA ASN A 164 3.82 -12.24 19.51
C ASN A 164 2.55 -12.75 18.80
N ALA A 165 2.23 -12.20 17.62
CA ALA A 165 1.07 -12.64 16.84
C ALA A 165 1.19 -14.10 16.39
N ILE A 166 2.38 -14.51 15.94
CA ILE A 166 2.64 -15.90 15.52
C ILE A 166 2.59 -16.86 16.71
N VAL A 167 3.18 -16.46 17.82
CA VAL A 167 3.22 -17.24 19.07
C VAL A 167 1.81 -17.46 19.62
N ALA A 168 1.01 -16.39 19.69
CA ALA A 168 -0.39 -16.46 20.13
C ALA A 168 -1.24 -17.34 19.19
N ALA A 169 -1.06 -17.21 17.87
CA ALA A 169 -1.82 -17.98 16.88
C ALA A 169 -1.51 -19.48 16.88
N HIS A 170 -0.31 -19.88 17.29
CA HIS A 170 0.13 -21.29 17.25
C HIS A 170 0.29 -21.90 18.65
N GLY A 171 -0.19 -21.23 19.70
CA GLY A 171 -0.21 -21.75 21.07
C GLY A 171 1.17 -22.12 21.62
N ALA A 172 2.24 -21.51 21.10
CA ALA A 172 3.61 -21.86 21.46
C ALA A 172 4.02 -21.12 22.74
N ALA A 173 3.78 -21.70 23.91
CA ALA A 173 4.39 -21.15 25.13
C ALA A 173 5.92 -21.22 25.01
N PRO A 174 6.66 -20.14 25.31
CA PRO A 174 8.12 -20.18 25.29
C PRO A 174 8.61 -21.24 26.28
N ALA A 175 9.53 -22.10 25.82
CA ALA A 175 10.24 -23.01 26.71
C ALA A 175 11.28 -22.20 27.51
N ASP A 176 10.86 -21.65 28.66
CA ASP A 176 11.65 -20.84 29.60
C ASP A 176 12.40 -19.65 28.96
N LEU A 177 11.69 -18.53 28.76
CA LEU A 177 12.35 -17.24 28.53
C LEU A 177 12.76 -16.63 29.88
N PRO A 178 14.01 -16.14 30.05
CA PRO A 178 14.29 -15.20 31.13
C PRO A 178 13.42 -13.95 30.94
N PRO A 179 12.96 -13.30 32.03
CA PRO A 179 12.06 -12.17 31.95
C PRO A 179 12.66 -11.08 31.06
N ALA A 180 11.83 -10.54 30.17
CA ALA A 180 12.21 -9.45 29.28
C ALA A 180 12.64 -8.26 30.15
N GLU A 181 13.94 -7.93 30.08
CA GLU A 181 14.47 -6.73 30.72
C GLU A 181 13.98 -5.53 29.90
N ASP A 182 12.98 -4.82 30.43
CA ASP A 182 12.44 -3.59 29.87
C ASP A 182 13.57 -2.56 29.72
N ALA A 183 13.97 -2.28 28.49
CA ALA A 183 14.84 -1.16 28.17
C ALA A 183 14.01 0.14 28.25
N ALA A 184 14.18 0.85 29.38
CA ALA A 184 13.78 2.24 29.56
C ALA A 184 14.64 3.21 28.75
#